data_AF-A0A497RJ85-F1
#
_entry.id   AF-A0A497RJ85-F1
#
_cell.length_a   1.000
_cell.length_b   1.000
_cell.length_c   1.000
_cell.angle_alpha   90.00
_cell.angle_beta   90.00
_cell.angle_gamma   90.00
#
_symmetry.space_group_name_H-M   'P 1'
#
loop_
_entity.id
_entity.type
_entity.pdbx_description
1 polymer ?
#
loop_
_entity_poly.entity_id
_entity_poly.type
_entity_poly.pdbx_seq_one_letter_code
_entity_poly.pdbx_strand_id
1 'polypeptide(L)'
;MHHPSIIQLRNFGEKLNLALKIIERNCKEFEIEKTKNGADVYLSDVNEARNVISKLKKTFNFEIKFSTKYAGLRKGKVRVLFVFSLRGIRNEDWN
;
A
#
# COMPACT_ATOMS: atom_id res chain seq x y z
N MET A 1 17.45 -1.39 3.72
CA MET A 1 15.99 -1.24 3.54
C MET A 1 15.67 0.24 3.29
N HIS A 2 15.41 0.60 2.04
CA HIS A 2 15.35 2.00 1.59
C HIS A 2 13.96 2.65 1.69
N HIS A 3 12.89 1.86 1.65
CA HIS A 3 11.52 2.37 1.60
C HIS A 3 10.92 2.57 3.00
N PRO A 4 10.48 3.79 3.38
CA PRO A 4 9.79 4.05 4.64
C PRO A 4 8.32 3.60 4.64
N SER A 5 7.73 3.25 3.50
CA SER A 5 6.30 2.90 3.42
C SER A 5 6.03 1.67 2.55
N ILE A 6 4.98 0.92 2.88
CA ILE A 6 4.42 -0.18 2.08
C ILE A 6 2.91 0.01 1.95
N ILE A 7 2.41 -0.11 0.73
CA ILE A 7 0.98 -0.34 0.45
C ILE A 7 0.80 -1.80 0.11
N GLN A 8 0.02 -2.51 0.92
CA GLN A 8 -0.32 -3.90 0.71
C GLN A 8 -1.70 -3.98 0.07
N LEU A 9 -1.77 -4.33 -1.21
CA LEU A 9 -3.02 -4.57 -1.92
C LEU A 9 -3.42 -6.03 -1.69
N ARG A 10 -4.57 -6.27 -1.05
CA ARG A 10 -5.10 -7.61 -0.73
C ARG A 10 -6.52 -7.78 -1.21
N ASN A 11 -6.86 -8.96 -1.74
CA ASN A 11 -8.21 -9.27 -2.23
C ASN A 11 -8.73 -8.32 -3.33
N PHE A 12 -7.87 -7.68 -4.12
CA PHE A 12 -8.31 -6.79 -5.21
C PHE A 12 -8.81 -7.54 -6.45
N GLY A 13 -8.57 -8.85 -6.57
CA GLY A 13 -9.00 -9.66 -7.72
C GLY A 13 -8.56 -9.05 -9.05
N GLU A 14 -9.49 -8.96 -10.01
CA GLU A 14 -9.27 -8.37 -11.33
C GLU A 14 -8.87 -6.88 -11.27
N LYS A 15 -9.24 -6.16 -10.20
CA LYS A 15 -8.93 -4.74 -10.02
C LYS A 15 -7.47 -4.49 -9.64
N LEU A 16 -6.70 -5.53 -9.31
CA LEU A 16 -5.31 -5.41 -8.87
C LEU A 16 -4.45 -4.68 -9.90
N ASN A 17 -4.54 -5.06 -11.16
CA ASN A 17 -3.74 -4.45 -12.23
C ASN A 17 -4.08 -2.97 -12.43
N LEU A 18 -5.35 -2.59 -12.27
CA LEU A 18 -5.76 -1.19 -12.36
C LEU A 18 -5.25 -0.38 -11.15
N ALA A 19 -5.30 -0.96 -9.95
CA ALA A 19 -4.74 -0.33 -8.75
C ALA A 19 -3.22 -0.11 -8.89
N LEU A 20 -2.48 -1.10 -9.40
CA LEU A 20 -1.05 -0.96 -9.68
C LEU A 20 -0.76 0.14 -10.72
N LYS A 21 -1.52 0.19 -11.82
CA LYS A 21 -1.40 1.29 -12.82
C LYS A 21 -1.66 2.67 -12.23
N ILE A 22 -2.60 2.79 -11.29
CA ILE A 22 -2.83 4.05 -10.58
C ILE A 22 -1.60 4.41 -9.74
N ILE A 23 -0.97 3.44 -9.07
CA ILE A 23 0.26 3.68 -8.30
C ILE A 23 1.42 4.08 -9.20
N GLU A 24 1.66 3.35 -10.28
CA GLU A 24 2.71 3.64 -11.27
C GLU A 24 2.62 5.06 -11.84
N ARG A 25 1.40 5.58 -12.05
CA ARG A 25 1.18 6.94 -12.56
C ARG A 25 1.37 8.05 -11.53
N ASN A 26 1.36 7.73 -10.24
CA ASN A 26 1.26 8.73 -9.18
C ASN A 26 2.43 8.71 -8.18
N CYS A 27 3.31 7.70 -8.26
CA CYS A 27 4.47 7.57 -7.40
C CYS A 27 5.74 7.56 -8.25
N LYS A 28 6.81 8.21 -7.79
CA LYS A 28 8.05 8.38 -8.57
C LYS A 28 8.99 7.18 -8.44
N GLU A 29 9.15 6.70 -7.22
CA GLU A 29 10.09 5.61 -6.89
C GLU A 29 9.36 4.56 -6.05
N PHE A 30 9.17 3.39 -6.65
CA PHE A 30 8.47 2.29 -6.02
C PHE A 30 9.01 0.94 -6.48
N GLU A 31 8.79 -0.09 -5.66
CA GLU A 31 9.08 -1.49 -5.98
C GLU A 31 7.81 -2.32 -5.74
N ILE A 32 7.51 -3.23 -6.66
CA ILE A 32 6.33 -4.09 -6.57
C ILE A 32 6.77 -5.54 -6.35
N GLU A 33 6.31 -6.13 -5.25
CA GLU A 33 6.46 -7.54 -4.95
C GLU A 33 5.10 -8.23 -5.04
N LYS A 34 4.96 -9.18 -5.97
CA LYS A 34 3.72 -9.96 -6.09
C LYS A 34 3.65 -10.98 -4.96
N THR A 35 2.48 -11.07 -4.32
CA THR A 35 2.21 -12.03 -3.25
C THR A 35 1.05 -12.94 -3.67
N LYS A 36 0.89 -14.08 -2.98
CA LYS A 36 -0.20 -15.04 -3.28
C LYS A 36 -1.60 -14.39 -3.31
N ASN A 37 -1.80 -13.31 -2.55
CA ASN A 37 -3.10 -12.67 -2.38
C ASN A 37 -3.12 -11.19 -2.80
N GLY A 38 -2.23 -10.80 -3.72
CA GLY A 38 -2.16 -9.43 -4.25
C GLY A 38 -0.74 -8.95 -4.46
N ALA A 39 -0.41 -7.76 -3.96
CA ALA A 39 0.91 -7.17 -4.14
C ALA A 39 1.31 -6.29 -2.95
N ASP A 40 2.61 -6.22 -2.68
CA ASP A 40 3.22 -5.25 -1.78
C ASP A 40 3.95 -4.21 -2.61
N VAL A 41 3.62 -2.94 -2.40
CA VAL A 41 4.20 -1.81 -3.10
C VAL A 41 5.00 -0.98 -2.11
N TYR A 42 6.32 -1.07 -2.22
CA TYR A 42 7.26 -0.35 -1.39
C TYR A 42 7.48 1.05 -1.98
N LEU A 43 7.41 2.10 -1.15
CA LEU A 43 7.47 3.50 -1.57
C LEU A 43 8.57 4.24 -0.81
N SER A 44 9.33 5.08 -1.51
CA SER A 44 10.40 5.90 -0.92
C SER A 44 9.90 7.08 -0.08
N ASP A 45 8.63 7.48 -0.25
CA ASP A 45 7.97 8.53 0.53
C ASP A 45 6.59 8.08 1.07
N VAL A 46 6.37 8.31 2.37
CA VAL A 46 5.09 8.04 3.04
C VAL A 46 3.99 8.99 2.55
N ASN A 47 4.34 10.20 2.13
CA ASN A 47 3.35 11.16 1.62
C ASN A 47 2.84 10.76 0.23
N GLU A 48 3.70 10.22 -0.64
CA GLU A 48 3.25 9.59 -1.89
C GLU A 48 2.27 8.46 -1.60
N ALA A 49 2.55 7.63 -0.59
CA ALA A 49 1.64 6.56 -0.17
C ALA A 49 0.26 7.09 0.23
N ARG A 50 0.20 8.12 1.07
CA ARG A 50 -1.08 8.74 1.50
C ARG A 50 -1.85 9.36 0.33
N ASN A 51 -1.13 10.04 -0.57
CA ASN A 51 -1.72 10.68 -1.74
C ASN A 51 -2.33 9.65 -2.69
N VAL A 52 -1.61 8.56 -2.98
CA VAL A 52 -2.13 7.52 -3.88
C VAL A 52 -3.25 6.72 -3.23
N ILE A 53 -3.19 6.43 -1.93
CA ILE A 53 -4.31 5.79 -1.19
C ILE A 53 -5.58 6.64 -1.32
N SER A 54 -5.47 7.97 -1.21
CA SER A 54 -6.60 8.88 -1.36
C SER A 54 -7.21 8.84 -2.77
N LYS A 55 -6.40 8.58 -3.80
CA LYS A 55 -6.87 8.36 -5.17
C LYS A 55 -7.52 6.98 -5.32
N LEU A 56 -6.90 5.92 -4.78
CA LEU A 56 -7.45 4.57 -4.78
C LEU A 56 -8.82 4.53 -4.10
N LYS A 57 -9.01 5.23 -2.99
CA LYS A 57 -10.31 5.34 -2.28
C LYS A 57 -11.44 5.91 -3.14
N LYS A 58 -11.11 6.75 -4.14
CA LYS A 58 -12.10 7.32 -5.06
C LYS A 58 -12.49 6.34 -6.18
N THR A 59 -11.65 5.34 -6.45
CA THR A 59 -11.84 4.38 -7.56
C THR A 59 -12.36 3.04 -7.08
N PHE A 60 -12.03 2.64 -5.85
CA PHE A 60 -12.28 1.31 -5.32
C PHE A 60 -12.92 1.37 -3.93
N ASN A 61 -13.76 0.38 -3.64
CA ASN A 61 -14.22 0.12 -2.28
C ASN A 61 -13.28 -0.86 -1.60
N PHE A 62 -12.72 -0.49 -0.45
CA PHE A 62 -11.82 -1.32 0.34
C PHE A 62 -11.77 -0.87 1.79
N GLU A 63 -11.41 -1.80 2.67
CA GLU A 63 -11.00 -1.49 4.04
C GLU A 63 -9.53 -1.10 4.08
N ILE A 64 -9.18 -0.19 4.99
CA ILE A 64 -7.79 0.21 5.23
C ILE A 64 -7.40 -0.03 6.69
N LYS A 65 -6.32 -0.80 6.89
CA LYS A 65 -5.65 -0.94 8.18
C LYS A 65 -4.28 -0.30 8.12
N PHE A 66 -3.99 0.58 9.07
CA PHE A 66 -2.69 1.20 9.23
C PHE A 66 -1.92 0.56 10.38
N SER A 67 -0.61 0.37 10.22
CA SER A 67 0.30 -0.06 11.28
C SER A 67 1.71 0.44 11.02
N THR A 68 2.57 0.33 12.03
CA THR A 68 4.00 0.64 11.91
C THR A 68 4.81 -0.58 12.34
N LYS A 69 5.85 -0.93 11.58
CA LYS A 69 6.84 -1.94 11.96
C LYS A 69 8.16 -1.27 12.34
N TYR A 70 8.85 -1.80 13.34
CA TYR A 70 10.22 -1.36 13.65
C TYR A 70 11.15 -1.66 12.48
N ALA A 71 11.92 -0.66 12.03
CA ALA A 71 12.83 -0.73 10.89
C ALA A 71 14.28 -0.37 11.26
N GLY A 72 14.60 -0.36 12.56
CA GLY A 72 15.94 -0.10 13.07
C GLY A 72 16.09 1.24 13.78
N LEU A 73 17.33 1.58 14.12
CA LEU A 73 17.75 2.83 14.75
C LEU A 73 18.74 3.56 13.84
N ARG A 74 18.59 4.89 13.69
CA ARG A 74 19.55 5.74 12.97
C ARG A 74 19.79 7.02 13.76
N LYS A 75 21.04 7.28 14.14
CA LYS A 75 21.43 8.45 14.96
C LYS A 75 20.56 8.60 16.23
N GLY A 76 20.31 7.50 16.93
CA GLY A 76 19.47 7.48 18.13
C GLY A 76 17.96 7.63 17.89
N LYS A 77 17.50 7.76 16.64
CA LYS A 77 16.07 7.84 16.30
C LYS A 77 15.57 6.50 15.76
N VAL A 78 14.41 6.06 16.26
CA VAL A 78 13.72 4.87 15.76
C VAL A 78 13.25 5.14 14.34
N ARG A 79 13.63 4.26 13.41
CA ARG A 79 13.03 4.20 12.08
C ARG A 79 11.86 3.24 12.13
N VAL A 80 10.75 3.68 11.56
CA VAL A 80 9.57 2.84 11.38
C VAL A 80 9.28 2.67 9.90
N LEU A 81 8.72 1.52 9.57
CA LEU A 81 8.11 1.21 8.30
C LEU A 81 6.62 1.41 8.44
N PHE A 82 6.08 2.36 7.68
CA PHE A 82 4.65 2.62 7.61
C PHE A 82 3.99 1.57 6.73
N VAL A 83 2.99 0.86 7.25
CA VAL A 83 2.31 -0.22 6.53
C VAL A 83 0.83 0.11 6.41
N PHE A 84 0.38 0.26 5.17
CA PHE A 84 -1.02 0.48 4.81
C PHE A 84 -1.54 -0.78 4.14
N SER A 85 -2.40 -1.53 4.82
CA SER A 85 -3.05 -2.71 4.27
C SER A 85 -4.41 -2.34 3.71
N LEU A 86 -4.55 -2.41 2.39
CA LEU A 86 -5.79 -2.16 1.67
C LEU A 86 -6.41 -3.52 1.32
N ARG A 87 -7.60 -3.79 1.83
CA ARG A 87 -8.33 -5.04 1.57
C ARG A 87 -9.57 -4.75 0.73
N GLY A 88 -9.56 -5.21 -0.52
CA GLY A 88 -10.73 -5.14 -1.39
C GLY A 88 -11.92 -5.86 -0.76
N ILE A 89 -13.08 -5.21 -0.79
CA ILE A 89 -14.35 -5.76 -0.32
C ILE A 89 -15.03 -6.44 -1.52
N ARG A 90 -15.49 -7.68 -1.34
CA ARG A 90 -16.37 -8.36 -2.30
C ARG A 90 -17.81 -7.98 -1.97
N ASN A 91 -18.66 -7.91 -3.00
CA ASN A 91 -20.09 -7.63 -2.80
C ASN A 91 -20.80 -8.70 -1.93
N GLU A 92 -20.18 -9.86 -1.75
CA GLU A 92 -20.66 -10.96 -0.90
C GLU A 92 -20.37 -10.76 0.60
N ASP A 93 -19.51 -9.80 0.97
CA ASP A 93 -19.10 -9.57 2.36
C ASP A 93 -20.19 -8.86 3.22
N TRP A 94 -21.39 -8.65 2.66
CA TRP A 94 -22.54 -7.96 3.27
C TRP A 94 -23.81 -8.83 3.44
N ASN A 95 -23.72 -10.15 3.22
CA ASN A 95 -24.83 -11.09 3.45
C ASN A 95 -24.65 -11.87 4.75
#